data_AF-A0A9P5LBS9-F1
#
_entry.id   AF-A0A9P5LBS9-F1
#
_cell.length_a   1.000
_cell.length_b   1.000
_cell.length_c   1.000
_cell.angle_alpha   90.00
_cell.angle_beta   90.00
_cell.angle_gamma   90.00
#
_symmetry.space_group_name_H-M   'P 1'
#
loop_
_entity.id
_entity.type
_entity.pdbx_description
1 polymer ?
#
loop_
_entity_poly.entity_id
_entity_poly.type
_entity_poly.pdbx_seq_one_letter_code
_entity_poly.pdbx_strand_id
1 'polypeptide(L)'
;MAISFPNFKACLSSRPWVIFQEALLHDPSLQLEDLTYPDIIAYVECHFNTNSGFTALGRRDPKFAASLTENIAKKSSGVFLWVNPVVRSLLSGLSNFDRISDLQRRLDELPSDLEHFFQRIFDSIDPFYAEQANQMFRIVDIAEGKLTALGLCFADEDEDPETMQFVLDFPVRPLSAEEKEDMYEQAKRRLNTCCKGFLEVPNADYEAAVASYSSNSSIRLDDVLSLPSPPHRLPIPSSYSSSNHYPTPLNTSPPYATSQPPPSPSPPPHLRKVTYLHRTVRDFLKSAQIDEKIRSNAGSFDSTLSLLQSNMLMVKVWEFGYGKHHSLPDLEDIMKYAVLVEKSRKLNHAFLDELERVMTSHFESDKRCVEANKTSSIRHWAAACGPIGRKPPDTFLELAAMYELQSYVAAKISQKGTVFLDQDERPILDRIVTQYEDYLAFREPKFYEKLKPIPSLGLIDVG
;
A
#
# COMPACT_ATOMS: atom_id res chain seq x y z
N MET A 1 21.41 8.43 -17.51
CA MET A 1 21.88 8.83 -18.85
C MET A 1 20.78 9.54 -19.59
N ALA A 2 21.11 10.50 -20.45
CA ALA A 2 20.14 11.17 -21.31
C ALA A 2 20.54 11.02 -22.79
N ILE A 3 19.64 10.51 -23.62
CA ILE A 3 19.82 10.42 -25.09
C ILE A 3 18.83 11.39 -25.75
N SER A 4 19.31 12.20 -26.69
CA SER A 4 18.49 13.20 -27.38
C SER A 4 18.52 12.99 -28.89
N PHE A 5 17.35 12.70 -29.45
CA PHE A 5 17.04 12.74 -30.88
C PHE A 5 16.18 13.98 -31.17
N PRO A 6 16.06 14.45 -32.43
CA PRO A 6 15.39 15.71 -32.78
C PRO A 6 13.98 15.90 -32.21
N ASN A 7 13.23 14.82 -31.98
CA ASN A 7 11.87 14.84 -31.43
C ASN A 7 11.68 13.92 -30.21
N PHE A 8 12.76 13.36 -29.65
CA PHE A 8 12.66 12.34 -28.60
C PHE A 8 13.82 12.46 -27.62
N LYS A 9 13.49 12.61 -26.33
CA LYS A 9 14.45 12.65 -25.23
C LYS A 9 14.17 11.44 -24.34
N ALA A 10 15.19 10.63 -24.07
CA ALA A 10 15.09 9.46 -23.19
C ALA A 10 16.01 9.64 -21.98
N CYS A 11 15.46 9.46 -20.78
CA CYS A 11 16.23 9.36 -19.54
C CYS A 11 16.28 7.89 -19.12
N LEU A 12 17.49 7.33 -19.09
CA LEU A 12 17.74 5.93 -18.77
C LEU A 12 18.40 5.83 -17.40
N SER A 13 17.88 4.96 -16.53
CA SER A 13 18.53 4.56 -15.29
C SER A 13 18.98 3.11 -15.38
N SER A 14 20.20 2.83 -14.95
CA SER A 14 20.76 1.48 -14.91
C SER A 14 21.74 1.36 -13.74
N ARG A 15 22.03 0.13 -13.34
CA ARG A 15 23.22 -0.16 -12.52
C ARG A 15 24.47 0.04 -13.38
N PRO A 16 25.65 0.33 -12.79
CA PRO A 16 26.89 0.57 -13.52
C PRO A 16 27.49 -0.72 -14.08
N TRP A 17 26.71 -1.51 -14.83
CA TRP A 17 27.21 -2.68 -15.53
C TRP A 17 28.04 -2.25 -16.73
N VAL A 18 29.13 -2.97 -16.95
CA VAL A 18 30.10 -2.71 -18.03
C VAL A 18 29.40 -2.55 -19.38
N ILE A 19 28.42 -3.40 -19.68
CA ILE A 19 27.67 -3.36 -20.94
C ILE A 19 26.95 -2.00 -21.17
N PHE A 20 26.46 -1.35 -20.12
CA PHE A 20 25.81 -0.04 -20.23
C PHE A 20 26.81 1.10 -20.20
N GLN A 21 27.90 0.96 -19.46
CA GLN A 21 29.00 1.93 -19.47
C GLN A 21 29.68 1.99 -20.84
N GLU A 22 29.88 0.85 -21.49
CA GLU A 22 30.48 0.78 -22.83
C GLU A 22 29.51 1.28 -23.90
N ALA A 23 28.24 0.87 -23.86
CA ALA A 23 27.26 1.22 -24.90
C ALA A 23 26.88 2.71 -24.90
N LEU A 24 26.95 3.38 -23.76
CA LEU A 24 26.45 4.74 -23.55
C LEU A 24 27.52 5.68 -22.97
N LEU A 25 28.80 5.32 -23.13
CA LEU A 25 29.95 6.03 -22.57
C LEU A 25 29.99 7.51 -22.98
N HIS A 26 29.51 7.81 -24.18
CA HIS A 26 29.58 9.14 -24.79
C HIS A 26 28.35 10.01 -24.51
N ASP A 27 27.33 9.46 -23.86
CA ASP A 27 26.11 10.19 -23.52
C ASP A 27 26.21 10.84 -22.12
N PRO A 28 25.55 11.99 -21.90
CA PRO A 28 25.47 12.61 -20.58
C PRO A 28 24.95 11.61 -19.53
N SER A 29 25.75 11.37 -18.50
CA SER A 29 25.42 10.48 -17.40
C SER A 29 25.53 11.20 -16.06
N LEU A 30 24.69 10.79 -15.12
CA LEU A 30 24.69 11.27 -13.75
C LEU A 30 24.82 10.04 -12.85
N GLN A 31 25.81 10.05 -11.96
CA GLN A 31 25.93 9.04 -10.92
C GLN A 31 25.20 9.53 -9.68
N LEU A 32 24.13 8.82 -9.30
CA LEU A 32 23.28 9.27 -8.19
C LEU A 32 24.03 9.26 -6.86
N GLU A 33 25.00 8.34 -6.68
CA GLU A 33 25.82 8.27 -5.47
C GLU A 33 26.69 9.52 -5.27
N ASP A 34 27.26 10.07 -6.34
CA ASP A 34 28.02 11.33 -6.28
C ASP A 34 27.12 12.52 -5.95
N LEU A 35 25.90 12.54 -6.51
CA LEU A 35 24.94 13.63 -6.30
C LEU A 35 24.34 13.62 -4.89
N THR A 36 24.16 12.44 -4.30
CA THR A 36 23.57 12.28 -2.96
C THR A 36 24.61 12.37 -1.85
N TYR A 37 25.91 12.17 -2.16
CA TYR A 37 26.99 12.21 -1.17
C TYR A 37 26.98 13.48 -0.29
N PRO A 38 26.89 14.72 -0.83
CA PRO A 38 26.88 15.93 -0.01
C PRO A 38 25.68 16.00 0.92
N ASP A 39 24.50 15.60 0.44
CA ASP A 39 23.27 15.61 1.23
C ASP A 39 23.32 14.56 2.34
N ILE A 40 23.92 13.40 2.09
CA ILE A 40 24.14 12.35 3.10
C ILE A 40 25.10 12.84 4.18
N ILE A 41 26.21 13.47 3.81
CA ILE A 41 27.14 14.08 4.77
C ILE A 41 26.39 15.10 5.65
N ALA A 42 25.68 16.04 5.02
CA ALA A 42 24.93 17.07 5.74
C ALA A 42 23.86 16.46 6.66
N TYR A 43 23.16 15.42 6.21
CA TYR A 43 22.19 14.68 7.01
C TYR A 43 22.84 14.06 8.25
N VAL A 44 23.95 13.32 8.08
CA VAL A 44 24.67 12.65 9.17
C VAL A 44 25.19 13.67 10.18
N GLU A 45 25.85 14.74 9.71
CA GLU A 45 26.39 15.81 10.56
C GLU A 45 25.29 16.51 11.34
N CYS A 46 24.17 16.84 10.68
CA CYS A 46 23.03 17.47 11.34
C CYS A 46 22.53 16.61 12.51
N HIS A 47 22.36 15.31 12.31
CA HIS A 47 21.89 14.41 13.37
C HIS A 47 22.95 14.18 14.46
N PHE A 48 24.20 13.97 14.08
CA PHE A 48 25.29 13.73 15.02
C PHE A 48 25.58 14.95 15.91
N ASN A 49 25.54 16.16 15.35
CA ASN A 49 25.78 17.40 16.10
C ASN A 49 24.69 17.71 17.14
N THR A 50 23.50 17.11 17.03
CA THR A 50 22.47 17.21 18.08
C THR A 50 22.72 16.30 19.27
N ASN A 51 23.62 15.32 19.15
CA ASN A 51 23.91 14.34 20.19
C ASN A 51 25.11 14.77 21.05
N SER A 52 24.90 14.82 22.37
CA SER A 52 25.95 15.18 23.33
C SER A 52 27.10 14.18 23.37
N GLY A 53 26.82 12.88 23.15
CA GLY A 53 27.82 11.82 23.04
C GLY A 53 28.75 12.00 21.84
N PHE A 54 28.21 12.38 20.67
CA PHE A 54 29.03 12.72 19.52
C PHE A 54 29.87 13.99 19.75
N THR A 55 29.29 15.01 20.38
CA THR A 55 30.04 16.24 20.72
C THR A 55 31.21 15.95 21.67
N ALA A 56 31.02 15.01 22.62
CA ALA A 56 32.09 14.54 23.49
C ALA A 56 33.14 13.72 22.73
N LEU A 57 32.71 12.86 21.80
CA LEU A 57 33.59 12.09 20.93
C LEU A 57 34.45 13.02 20.06
N GLY A 58 33.88 14.06 19.46
CA GLY A 58 34.60 15.03 18.64
C GLY A 58 35.67 15.81 19.43
N ARG A 59 35.48 16.01 20.75
CA ARG A 59 36.51 16.58 21.63
C ARG A 59 37.61 15.58 21.98
N ARG A 60 37.25 14.32 22.19
CA ARG A 60 38.18 13.25 22.60
C ARG A 60 39.03 12.75 21.43
N ASP A 61 38.40 12.54 20.27
CA ASP A 61 39.01 12.06 19.04
C ASP A 61 38.37 12.73 17.81
N PRO A 62 38.86 13.93 17.44
CA PRO A 62 38.35 14.66 16.29
C PRO A 62 38.54 13.92 14.95
N LYS A 63 39.61 13.11 14.84
CA LYS A 63 39.94 12.39 13.60
C LYS A 63 38.94 11.27 13.35
N PHE A 64 38.65 10.48 14.38
CA PHE A 64 37.65 9.42 14.27
C PHE A 64 36.26 10.01 13.98
N ALA A 65 35.86 11.06 14.70
CA ALA A 65 34.56 11.70 14.51
C ALA A 65 34.35 12.20 13.07
N ALA A 66 35.34 12.86 12.47
CA ALA A 66 35.29 13.28 11.06
C ALA A 66 35.24 12.09 10.10
N SER A 67 36.07 11.06 10.34
CA SER A 67 36.10 9.86 9.49
C SER A 67 34.80 9.05 9.56
N LEU A 68 34.08 9.08 10.68
CA LEU A 68 32.85 8.32 10.87
C LEU A 68 31.76 8.80 9.91
N THR A 69 31.59 10.11 9.77
CA THR A 69 30.66 10.74 8.82
C THR A 69 30.98 10.33 7.38
N GLU A 70 32.26 10.43 6.98
CA GLU A 70 32.70 10.02 5.64
C GLU A 70 32.49 8.52 5.39
N ASN A 71 32.79 7.68 6.38
CA ASN A 71 32.65 6.22 6.26
C ASN A 71 31.17 5.83 6.08
N ILE A 72 30.25 6.50 6.76
CA ILE A 72 28.80 6.29 6.58
C ILE A 72 28.41 6.69 5.15
N ALA A 73 28.80 7.87 4.67
CA ALA A 73 28.45 8.34 3.34
C ALA A 73 29.01 7.42 2.25
N LYS A 74 30.29 7.04 2.32
CA LYS A 74 30.92 6.10 1.39
C LYS A 74 30.24 4.73 1.40
N LYS A 75 29.96 4.18 2.60
CA LYS A 75 29.37 2.84 2.72
C LYS A 75 27.91 2.78 2.27
N SER A 76 27.20 3.91 2.32
CA SER A 76 25.81 4.00 1.84
C SER A 76 25.65 3.84 0.32
N SER A 77 26.72 4.03 -0.47
CA SER A 77 26.68 4.03 -1.94
C SER A 77 25.52 4.90 -2.50
N GLY A 78 25.28 6.06 -1.87
CA GLY A 78 24.22 7.00 -2.25
C GLY A 78 22.81 6.65 -1.78
N VAL A 79 22.63 5.59 -1.00
CA VAL A 79 21.30 5.08 -0.62
C VAL A 79 20.85 5.65 0.72
N PHE A 80 20.04 6.72 0.69
CA PHE A 80 19.47 7.35 1.90
C PHE A 80 18.68 6.38 2.80
N LEU A 81 18.02 5.37 2.22
CA LEU A 81 17.29 4.33 2.96
C LEU A 81 18.22 3.53 3.90
N TRP A 82 19.49 3.40 3.54
CA TRP A 82 20.51 2.79 4.37
C TRP A 82 20.98 3.76 5.47
N VAL A 83 21.18 5.04 5.14
CA VAL A 83 21.78 6.03 6.05
C VAL A 83 20.98 6.23 7.34
N ASN A 84 19.66 6.41 7.25
CA ASN A 84 18.81 6.75 8.40
C ASN A 84 18.90 5.73 9.57
N PRO A 85 18.67 4.43 9.35
CA PRO A 85 18.78 3.42 10.41
C PRO A 85 20.22 3.25 10.93
N VAL A 86 21.24 3.45 10.10
CA VAL A 86 22.65 3.40 10.52
C VAL A 86 22.98 4.55 11.46
N VAL A 87 22.59 5.78 11.10
CA VAL A 87 22.74 6.97 11.94
C VAL A 87 22.02 6.76 13.28
N ARG A 88 20.79 6.25 13.28
CA ARG A 88 20.04 5.95 14.52
C ARG A 88 20.75 4.92 15.41
N SER A 89 21.29 3.84 14.83
CA SER A 89 22.05 2.82 15.57
C SER A 89 23.31 3.40 16.21
N LEU A 90 24.06 4.22 15.47
CA LEU A 90 25.27 4.86 15.98
C LEU A 90 24.97 5.92 17.05
N LEU A 91 23.91 6.71 16.88
CA LEU A 91 23.43 7.65 17.89
C LEU A 91 23.04 6.95 19.19
N SER A 92 22.36 5.80 19.10
CA SER A 92 22.06 4.97 20.27
C SER A 92 23.33 4.48 20.97
N GLY A 93 24.30 3.98 20.21
CA GLY A 93 25.61 3.59 20.77
C GLY A 93 26.35 4.74 21.45
N LEU A 94 26.35 5.93 20.84
CA LEU A 94 26.94 7.13 21.41
C LEU A 94 26.28 7.55 22.73
N SER A 95 24.95 7.49 22.80
CA SER A 95 24.20 7.74 24.05
C SER A 95 24.48 6.70 25.13
N ASN A 96 24.83 5.47 24.74
CA ASN A 96 25.23 4.39 25.65
C ASN A 96 26.73 4.42 26.02
N PHE A 97 27.46 5.46 25.62
CA PHE A 97 28.91 5.60 25.83
C PHE A 97 29.76 4.47 25.21
N ASP A 98 29.31 3.92 24.09
CA ASP A 98 30.04 2.92 23.33
C ASP A 98 31.48 3.39 23.00
N ARG A 99 32.44 2.45 23.01
CA ARG A 99 33.82 2.77 22.63
C ARG A 99 33.90 3.00 21.12
N ILE A 100 34.97 3.65 20.67
CA ILE A 100 35.25 3.84 19.24
C ILE A 100 35.22 2.49 18.49
N SER A 101 35.80 1.44 19.08
CA SER A 101 35.77 0.08 18.53
C SER A 101 34.36 -0.48 18.38
N ASP A 102 33.44 -0.17 19.30
CA ASP A 102 32.06 -0.63 19.24
C ASP A 102 31.27 0.12 18.17
N LEU A 103 31.47 1.44 18.04
CA LEU A 103 30.88 2.24 16.96
C LEU A 103 31.37 1.80 15.58
N GLN A 104 32.68 1.54 15.45
CA GLN A 104 33.25 1.02 14.21
C GLN A 104 32.70 -0.37 13.89
N ARG A 105 32.63 -1.26 14.89
CA ARG A 105 32.04 -2.59 14.73
C ARG A 105 30.58 -2.54 14.30
N ARG A 106 29.76 -1.67 14.91
CA ARG A 106 28.37 -1.43 14.49
C ARG A 106 28.30 -1.03 13.02
N LEU A 107 29.16 -0.10 12.59
CA LEU A 107 29.22 0.34 11.19
C LEU A 107 29.69 -0.79 10.27
N ASP A 108 30.71 -1.55 10.64
CA ASP A 108 31.31 -2.63 9.85
C ASP A 108 30.34 -3.80 9.64
N GLU A 109 29.60 -4.14 10.69
CA GLU A 109 28.57 -5.16 10.69
C GLU A 109 27.41 -4.84 9.73
N LEU A 110 27.15 -3.58 9.38
CA LEU A 110 26.10 -3.22 8.43
C LEU A 110 26.56 -3.48 6.99
N PRO A 111 25.86 -4.33 6.21
CA PRO A 111 26.23 -4.59 4.82
C PRO A 111 25.97 -3.35 3.94
N SER A 112 26.85 -3.10 2.98
CA SER A 112 26.68 -2.04 1.97
C SER A 112 25.68 -2.43 0.87
N ASP A 113 25.42 -3.73 0.72
CA ASP A 113 24.42 -4.27 -0.20
C ASP A 113 23.00 -4.20 0.41
N LEU A 114 22.04 -3.76 -0.40
CA LEU A 114 20.66 -3.53 0.04
C LEU A 114 19.94 -4.82 0.43
N GLU A 115 20.21 -5.95 -0.23
CA GLU A 115 19.54 -7.22 0.06
C GLU A 115 19.98 -7.75 1.43
N HIS A 116 21.29 -7.79 1.67
CA HIS A 116 21.83 -8.17 2.99
C HIS A 116 21.41 -7.18 4.09
N PHE A 117 21.25 -5.91 3.73
CA PHE A 117 20.78 -4.89 4.65
C PHE A 117 19.32 -5.13 5.07
N PHE A 118 18.42 -5.39 4.12
CA PHE A 118 17.05 -5.78 4.44
C PHE A 118 17.00 -7.10 5.20
N GLN A 119 17.82 -8.08 4.84
CA GLN A 119 17.95 -9.33 5.60
C GLN A 119 18.26 -9.06 7.07
N ARG A 120 19.21 -8.16 7.36
CA ARG A 120 19.53 -7.78 8.73
C ARG A 120 18.40 -7.07 9.45
N ILE A 121 17.66 -6.18 8.79
CA ILE A 121 16.49 -5.55 9.41
C ILE A 121 15.43 -6.61 9.71
N PHE A 122 15.15 -7.49 8.75
CA PHE A 122 14.17 -8.57 8.87
C PHE A 122 14.52 -9.52 10.02
N ASP A 123 15.78 -9.95 10.11
CA ASP A 123 16.27 -10.82 11.19
C ASP A 123 16.36 -10.12 12.55
N SER A 124 16.37 -8.78 12.55
CA SER A 124 16.34 -8.01 13.79
C SER A 124 14.94 -7.85 14.37
N ILE A 125 13.87 -8.16 13.63
CA ILE A 125 12.50 -8.07 14.13
C ILE A 125 12.41 -8.85 15.45
N ASP A 126 11.84 -8.21 16.47
CA ASP A 126 11.75 -8.82 17.79
C ASP A 126 11.02 -10.16 17.68
N PRO A 127 11.57 -11.27 18.20
CA PRO A 127 10.90 -12.57 18.17
C PRO A 127 9.47 -12.53 18.71
N PHE A 128 9.17 -11.63 19.66
CA PHE A 128 7.82 -11.42 20.19
C PHE A 128 6.84 -10.86 19.16
N TYR A 129 7.31 -10.02 18.23
CA TYR A 129 6.50 -9.42 17.16
C TYR A 129 6.66 -10.12 15.81
N ALA A 130 7.48 -11.17 15.73
CA ALA A 130 7.84 -11.80 14.48
C ALA A 130 6.61 -12.39 13.78
N GLU A 131 5.75 -13.09 14.52
CA GLU A 131 4.53 -13.67 13.94
C GLU A 131 3.62 -12.59 13.36
N GLN A 132 3.31 -11.54 14.12
CA GLN A 132 2.45 -10.45 13.70
C GLN A 132 3.03 -9.68 12.51
N ALA A 133 4.35 -9.44 12.49
CA ALA A 133 5.01 -8.80 11.35
C ALA A 133 4.84 -9.62 10.06
N ASN A 134 4.99 -10.95 10.15
CA ASN A 134 4.81 -11.85 9.01
C ASN A 134 3.35 -11.94 8.56
N GLN A 135 2.40 -11.90 9.49
CA GLN A 135 0.97 -11.78 9.17
C GLN A 135 0.67 -10.48 8.42
N MET A 136 1.16 -9.33 8.90
CA MET A 136 1.00 -8.02 8.23
C MET A 136 1.60 -8.02 6.82
N PHE A 137 2.80 -8.59 6.63
CA PHE A 137 3.40 -8.70 5.29
C PHE A 137 2.51 -9.47 4.32
N ARG A 138 1.88 -10.55 4.79
CA ARG A 138 0.93 -11.32 3.98
C ARG A 138 -0.36 -10.56 3.67
N ILE A 139 -0.93 -9.88 4.66
CA ILE A 139 -2.14 -9.05 4.48
C ILE A 139 -1.88 -7.99 3.40
N VAL A 140 -0.78 -7.25 3.51
CA VAL A 140 -0.43 -6.20 2.54
C VAL A 140 -0.16 -6.78 1.15
N ASP A 141 0.49 -7.94 1.06
CA ASP A 141 0.80 -8.56 -0.22
C ASP A 141 -0.47 -9.00 -0.96
N ILE A 142 -1.40 -9.67 -0.27
CA ILE A 142 -2.68 -10.14 -0.83
C ILE A 142 -3.59 -8.96 -1.19
N ALA A 143 -3.54 -7.86 -0.42
CA ALA A 143 -4.35 -6.68 -0.69
C ALA A 143 -3.86 -5.85 -1.89
N GLU A 144 -2.71 -6.16 -2.48
CA GLU A 144 -2.21 -5.57 -3.73
C GLU A 144 -2.22 -4.03 -3.78
N GLY A 145 -1.90 -3.38 -2.66
CA GLY A 145 -1.87 -1.91 -2.55
C GLY A 145 -3.23 -1.25 -2.33
N LYS A 146 -4.29 -2.04 -2.13
CA LYS A 146 -5.64 -1.55 -1.82
C LYS A 146 -5.92 -1.43 -0.32
N LEU A 147 -5.07 -1.98 0.54
CA LEU A 147 -5.24 -1.91 1.99
C LEU A 147 -5.10 -0.47 2.49
N THR A 148 -6.11 0.04 3.19
CA THR A 148 -6.05 1.36 3.88
C THR A 148 -5.52 1.19 5.30
N ALA A 149 -5.11 2.28 5.95
CA ALA A 149 -4.75 2.25 7.38
C ALA A 149 -5.89 1.71 8.25
N LEU A 150 -7.13 2.13 7.98
CA LEU A 150 -8.32 1.61 8.66
C LEU A 150 -8.54 0.13 8.38
N GLY A 151 -8.39 -0.29 7.12
CA GLY A 151 -8.51 -1.70 6.73
C GLY A 151 -7.44 -2.57 7.37
N LEU A 152 -6.22 -2.05 7.55
CA LEU A 152 -5.16 -2.75 8.28
C LEU A 152 -5.55 -2.92 9.75
N CYS A 153 -6.07 -1.89 10.43
CA CYS A 153 -6.53 -2.04 11.81
C CYS A 153 -7.55 -3.17 11.97
N PHE A 154 -8.54 -3.24 11.09
CA PHE A 154 -9.53 -4.32 11.13
C PHE A 154 -8.97 -5.69 10.73
N ALA A 155 -7.92 -5.74 9.92
CA ALA A 155 -7.29 -6.99 9.48
C ALA A 155 -6.27 -7.52 10.50
N ASP A 156 -5.65 -6.62 11.27
CA ASP A 156 -4.63 -6.89 12.29
C ASP A 156 -5.26 -7.16 13.68
N GLU A 157 -6.43 -7.81 13.68
CA GLU A 157 -7.12 -8.31 14.87
C GLU A 157 -6.75 -9.78 15.08
N ASP A 158 -6.75 -10.25 16.33
CA ASP A 158 -6.41 -11.63 16.67
C ASP A 158 -7.41 -12.62 16.03
N GLU A 159 -6.93 -13.69 15.41
CA GLU A 159 -7.76 -14.76 14.82
C GLU A 159 -8.24 -15.75 15.88
N ASP A 160 -9.12 -15.31 16.78
CA ASP A 160 -9.89 -16.19 17.66
C ASP A 160 -11.18 -16.63 16.94
N PRO A 161 -11.67 -17.88 17.11
CA PRO A 161 -13.06 -18.24 16.81
C PRO A 161 -14.12 -17.19 17.23
N GLU A 162 -13.89 -16.43 18.30
CA GLU A 162 -14.74 -15.30 18.72
C GLU A 162 -14.74 -14.12 17.73
N THR A 163 -13.70 -13.95 16.93
CA THR A 163 -13.54 -12.86 15.94
C THR A 163 -14.62 -12.89 14.86
N MET A 164 -15.12 -14.08 14.50
CA MET A 164 -16.25 -14.17 13.56
C MET A 164 -17.54 -13.60 14.16
N GLN A 165 -17.82 -13.94 15.41
CA GLN A 165 -19.00 -13.43 16.10
C GLN A 165 -18.90 -11.92 16.30
N PHE A 166 -17.70 -11.42 16.62
CA PHE A 166 -17.42 -9.99 16.67
C PHE A 166 -17.76 -9.27 15.36
N VAL A 167 -17.33 -9.79 14.20
CA VAL A 167 -17.65 -9.16 12.90
C VAL A 167 -19.15 -9.11 12.65
N LEU A 168 -19.90 -10.17 12.98
CA LEU A 168 -21.35 -10.22 12.81
C LEU A 168 -22.07 -9.26 13.77
N ASP A 169 -21.62 -9.16 15.02
CA ASP A 169 -22.22 -8.30 16.04
C ASP A 169 -21.76 -6.83 15.95
N PHE A 170 -20.71 -6.55 15.16
CA PHE A 170 -20.19 -5.21 15.01
C PHE A 170 -21.28 -4.24 14.52
N PRO A 171 -21.45 -3.07 15.15
CA PRO A 171 -22.54 -2.16 14.85
C PRO A 171 -22.41 -1.55 13.45
N VAL A 172 -23.52 -1.52 12.71
CA VAL A 172 -23.60 -0.83 11.42
C VAL A 172 -23.80 0.66 11.68
N ARG A 173 -22.71 1.41 11.71
CA ARG A 173 -22.73 2.87 11.85
C ARG A 173 -21.43 3.49 11.37
N PRO A 174 -21.47 4.75 10.89
CA PRO A 174 -20.30 5.60 10.80
C PRO A 174 -19.41 5.58 12.04
N LEU A 175 -18.09 5.57 11.84
CA LEU A 175 -17.13 5.90 12.88
C LEU A 175 -17.07 7.41 13.09
N SER A 176 -16.99 7.82 14.34
CA SER A 176 -16.69 9.20 14.73
C SER A 176 -15.30 9.63 14.25
N ALA A 177 -15.04 10.93 14.23
CA ALA A 177 -13.74 11.47 13.86
C ALA A 177 -12.62 11.02 14.82
N GLU A 178 -12.93 10.86 16.10
CA GLU A 178 -12.00 10.39 17.13
C GLU A 178 -11.64 8.92 16.90
N GLU A 179 -12.63 8.04 16.69
CA GLU A 179 -12.40 6.62 16.37
C GLU A 179 -11.51 6.45 15.11
N LYS A 180 -11.76 7.24 14.06
CA LYS A 180 -10.95 7.20 12.83
C LYS A 180 -9.49 7.60 13.07
N GLU A 181 -9.26 8.61 13.90
CA GLU A 181 -7.91 9.07 14.23
C GLU A 181 -7.17 8.06 15.11
N ASP A 182 -7.85 7.50 16.11
CA ASP A 182 -7.29 6.47 17.00
C ASP A 182 -6.86 5.23 16.21
N MET A 183 -7.72 4.76 15.28
CA MET A 183 -7.39 3.62 14.41
C MET A 183 -6.22 3.95 13.46
N TYR A 184 -6.18 5.15 12.87
CA TYR A 184 -5.04 5.55 12.05
C TYR A 184 -3.72 5.56 12.84
N GLU A 185 -3.72 6.10 14.06
CA GLU A 185 -2.54 6.12 14.93
C GLU A 185 -2.15 4.73 15.41
N GLN A 186 -3.12 3.87 15.70
CA GLN A 186 -2.89 2.46 16.04
C GLN A 186 -2.19 1.73 14.87
N ALA A 187 -2.73 1.82 13.65
CA ALA A 187 -2.15 1.20 12.46
C ALA A 187 -0.68 1.63 12.26
N LYS A 188 -0.40 2.95 12.35
CA LYS A 188 0.96 3.47 12.21
C LYS A 188 1.92 2.93 13.28
N ARG A 189 1.48 2.93 14.55
CA ARG A 189 2.31 2.43 15.67
C ARG A 189 2.57 0.94 15.54
N ARG A 190 1.57 0.16 15.13
CA ARG A 190 1.69 -1.27 14.84
C ARG A 190 2.69 -1.54 13.71
N LEU A 191 2.56 -0.87 12.57
CA LEU A 191 3.51 -0.97 11.46
C LEU A 191 4.94 -0.62 11.89
N ASN A 192 5.13 0.46 12.64
CA ASN A 192 6.45 0.86 13.10
C ASN A 192 7.06 -0.16 14.08
N THR A 193 6.25 -0.71 14.98
CA THR A 193 6.70 -1.63 16.05
C THR A 193 6.99 -3.02 15.50
N CYS A 194 6.07 -3.58 14.69
CA CYS A 194 6.17 -4.94 14.17
C CYS A 194 7.04 -5.01 12.91
N CYS A 195 6.85 -4.07 11.97
CA CYS A 195 7.44 -4.17 10.64
C CYS A 195 8.75 -3.38 10.48
N LYS A 196 9.25 -2.68 11.50
CA LYS A 196 10.55 -1.96 11.48
C LYS A 196 10.83 -1.12 10.22
N GLY A 197 9.79 -0.51 9.63
CA GLY A 197 9.91 0.32 8.43
C GLY A 197 9.91 -0.46 7.10
N PHE A 198 9.55 -1.75 7.09
CA PHE A 198 9.24 -2.45 5.84
C PHE A 198 7.93 -1.94 5.20
N LEU A 199 6.99 -1.50 6.05
CA LEU A 199 5.66 -1.01 5.69
C LEU A 199 5.40 0.33 6.36
N GLU A 200 4.66 1.21 5.68
CA GLU A 200 4.27 2.52 6.20
C GLU A 200 2.92 3.00 5.66
N VAL A 201 2.37 4.01 6.34
CA VAL A 201 1.27 4.83 5.80
C VAL A 201 1.86 6.19 5.43
N PRO A 202 1.85 6.59 4.15
CA PRO A 202 2.44 7.86 3.71
C PRO A 202 1.81 9.08 4.41
N ASN A 203 2.65 10.08 4.70
CA ASN A 203 2.18 11.37 5.18
C ASN A 203 1.65 12.23 4.01
N ALA A 204 0.71 13.14 4.30
CA ALA A 204 0.09 14.02 3.31
C ALA A 204 1.11 14.81 2.47
N ASP A 205 2.18 15.27 3.12
CA ASP A 205 3.22 16.08 2.49
C ASP A 205 4.03 15.28 1.46
N TYR A 206 4.16 13.97 1.67
CA TYR A 206 4.85 13.07 0.74
C TYR A 206 4.00 12.76 -0.49
N GLU A 207 2.70 12.50 -0.32
CA GLU A 207 1.78 12.30 -1.46
C GLU A 207 1.65 13.56 -2.31
N ALA A 208 1.56 14.74 -1.69
CA ALA A 208 1.54 16.02 -2.39
C ALA A 208 2.86 16.27 -3.16
N ALA A 209 4.01 15.93 -2.56
CA ALA A 209 5.31 16.02 -3.23
C ALA A 209 5.38 15.06 -4.44
N VAL A 210 5.07 13.77 -4.26
CA VAL A 210 5.11 12.76 -5.34
C VAL A 210 4.12 13.08 -6.47
N ALA A 211 2.92 13.56 -6.15
CA ALA A 211 1.94 14.02 -7.13
C ALA A 211 2.42 15.26 -7.89
N SER A 212 3.08 16.21 -7.21
CA SER A 212 3.67 17.39 -7.84
C SER A 212 4.83 17.02 -8.78
N TYR A 213 5.67 16.05 -8.41
CA TYR A 213 6.76 15.55 -9.26
C TYR A 213 6.25 14.80 -10.49
N SER A 214 5.19 14.00 -10.34
CA SER A 214 4.57 13.27 -11.45
C SER A 214 3.89 14.22 -12.45
N SER A 215 3.29 15.30 -11.94
CA SER A 215 2.63 16.34 -12.75
C SER A 215 3.61 17.34 -13.39
N ASN A 216 4.79 17.54 -12.79
CA ASN A 216 5.85 18.41 -13.30
C ASN A 216 6.81 17.71 -14.27
N SER A 217 6.51 16.50 -14.73
CA SER A 217 7.30 15.76 -15.73
C SER A 217 7.38 16.41 -17.12
N SER A 218 6.85 17.63 -17.29
CA SER A 218 7.06 18.50 -18.45
C SER A 218 8.14 19.56 -18.19
N ILE A 219 9.32 19.18 -17.70
CA ILE A 219 10.49 20.08 -17.75
C ILE A 219 11.00 20.08 -19.19
N ARG A 220 10.89 21.22 -19.88
CA ARG A 220 11.56 21.41 -21.17
C ARG A 220 13.06 21.35 -20.94
N LEU A 221 13.70 20.36 -21.54
CA LEU A 221 15.14 20.11 -21.41
C LEU A 221 16.02 21.23 -22.01
N ASP A 222 15.42 22.30 -22.52
CA ASP A 222 16.12 23.51 -22.98
C ASP A 222 16.48 24.45 -21.80
N ASP A 223 15.78 24.32 -20.65
CA ASP A 223 16.07 25.09 -19.43
C ASP A 223 17.30 24.56 -18.67
N VAL A 224 17.63 23.27 -18.84
CA VAL A 224 18.79 22.62 -18.17
C VAL A 224 20.11 22.90 -18.91
N LEU A 225 20.05 23.13 -20.22
CA LEU A 225 21.23 23.40 -21.06
C LEU A 225 21.65 24.88 -21.09
N SER A 226 20.93 25.76 -20.37
CA SER A 226 21.18 27.21 -20.34
C SER A 226 21.84 27.70 -19.05
N LEU A 227 22.26 26.80 -18.15
CA LEU A 227 23.01 27.19 -16.95
C LEU A 227 24.48 27.49 -17.33
N PRO A 228 25.01 28.70 -17.03
CA PRO A 228 26.41 29.01 -17.26
C PRO A 228 27.29 28.13 -16.36
N SER A 229 28.39 27.63 -16.92
CA SER A 229 29.40 26.83 -16.20
C SER A 229 29.81 27.49 -14.89
N PRO A 230 30.03 26.72 -13.80
CA PRO A 230 30.43 27.29 -12.52
C PRO A 230 31.81 27.95 -12.66
N PRO A 231 32.01 29.19 -12.17
CA PRO A 231 33.31 29.83 -12.24
C PRO A 231 34.30 29.07 -11.36
N HIS A 232 35.50 28.87 -11.91
CA HIS A 232 36.66 28.36 -11.20
C HIS A 232 36.90 29.15 -9.90
N ARG A 233 36.99 28.40 -8.80
CA ARG A 233 37.77 28.64 -7.57
C ARG A 233 38.13 30.12 -7.32
N LEU A 234 37.47 30.75 -6.34
CA LEU A 234 37.96 31.98 -5.71
C LEU A 234 37.99 31.84 -4.18
N PRO A 235 38.92 32.56 -3.51
CA PRO A 235 39.53 32.15 -2.25
C PRO A 235 38.77 32.67 -1.03
N ILE A 236 38.99 32.00 0.10
CA ILE A 236 38.60 32.46 1.43
C ILE A 236 39.40 33.72 1.78
N PRO A 237 38.77 34.76 2.36
CA PRO A 237 39.46 35.52 3.39
C PRO A 237 38.66 35.61 4.70
N SER A 238 39.44 35.56 5.76
CA SER A 238 39.14 35.73 7.16
C SER A 238 38.66 37.13 7.56
N SER A 239 37.78 37.13 8.58
CA SER A 239 37.66 38.12 9.68
C SER A 239 36.75 39.37 9.56
N TYR A 240 36.10 39.64 10.70
CA TYR A 240 35.45 40.86 11.21
C TYR A 240 33.97 41.21 10.91
N SER A 241 33.15 40.94 11.96
CA SER A 241 32.20 41.80 12.68
C SER A 241 31.11 42.64 11.99
N SER A 242 29.89 42.40 12.49
CA SER A 242 28.84 43.35 12.91
C SER A 242 28.03 44.14 11.87
N SER A 243 26.71 43.92 11.96
CA SER A 243 25.58 44.80 11.62
C SER A 243 25.51 45.34 10.18
N ASN A 244 24.48 44.92 9.44
CA ASN A 244 23.48 45.87 8.94
C ASN A 244 22.29 45.18 8.24
N HIS A 245 21.15 45.85 8.36
CA HIS A 245 19.85 45.57 7.75
C HIS A 245 19.91 45.15 6.27
N TYR A 246 19.16 44.11 5.93
CA TYR A 246 18.77 43.82 4.54
C TYR A 246 17.34 44.31 4.27
N PRO A 247 17.11 45.05 3.17
CA PRO A 247 15.77 45.38 2.71
C PRO A 247 15.14 44.19 1.95
N THR A 248 13.84 44.03 2.11
CA THR A 248 12.98 43.03 1.44
C THR A 248 13.01 43.21 -0.08
N PRO A 249 13.24 42.16 -0.90
CA PRO A 249 13.06 42.26 -2.34
C PRO A 249 11.59 42.20 -2.74
N LEU A 250 11.15 43.20 -3.49
CA LEU A 250 9.90 43.22 -4.24
C LEU A 250 9.88 42.07 -5.26
N ASN A 251 8.92 41.16 -5.10
CA ASN A 251 8.64 40.06 -6.00
C ASN A 251 7.89 40.60 -7.23
N THR A 252 8.59 40.85 -8.35
CA THR A 252 7.95 41.04 -9.66
C THR A 252 8.21 39.81 -10.52
N SER A 253 7.35 38.80 -10.37
CA SER A 253 7.22 37.68 -11.32
C SER A 253 6.34 38.10 -12.51
N PRO A 254 6.66 37.69 -13.76
CA PRO A 254 5.86 38.01 -14.95
C PRO A 254 4.55 37.20 -15.03
N PRO A 255 3.52 37.69 -15.75
CA PRO A 255 2.17 37.10 -15.74
C PRO A 255 2.08 36.00 -16.80
N TYR A 256 2.40 34.76 -16.42
CA TYR A 256 1.87 33.57 -17.09
C TYR A 256 1.38 32.59 -16.02
N ALA A 257 0.18 32.88 -15.50
CA ALA A 257 -0.56 31.95 -14.67
C ALA A 257 -1.13 30.86 -15.59
N THR A 258 -0.38 29.76 -15.79
CA THR A 258 -1.01 28.48 -16.10
C THR A 258 -1.77 28.04 -14.87
N SER A 259 -3.10 28.18 -14.89
CA SER A 259 -4.01 27.66 -13.86
C SER A 259 -3.94 26.14 -13.86
N GLN A 260 -2.97 25.56 -13.13
CA GLN A 260 -3.08 24.17 -12.72
C GLN A 260 -4.24 24.06 -11.71
N PRO A 261 -5.15 23.08 -11.88
CA PRO A 261 -6.14 22.80 -10.85
C PRO A 261 -5.40 22.45 -9.55
N PRO A 262 -5.93 22.82 -8.37
CA PRO A 262 -5.32 22.44 -7.11
C PRO A 262 -5.13 20.91 -7.07
N PRO A 263 -4.02 20.41 -6.51
CA PRO A 263 -3.83 18.97 -6.33
C PRO A 263 -5.06 18.41 -5.62
N SER A 264 -5.60 17.30 -6.14
CA SER A 264 -6.71 16.60 -5.51
C SER A 264 -6.41 16.42 -4.02
N PRO A 265 -7.35 16.75 -3.12
CA PRO A 265 -7.11 16.63 -1.69
C PRO A 265 -6.66 15.21 -1.38
N SER A 266 -5.55 15.08 -0.64
CA SER A 266 -5.08 13.78 -0.19
C SER A 266 -6.18 13.09 0.62
N PRO A 267 -6.31 11.76 0.51
CA PRO A 267 -7.33 11.05 1.26
C PRO A 267 -7.15 11.29 2.77
N PRO A 268 -8.25 11.28 3.54
CA PRO A 268 -8.19 11.32 5.00
C PRO A 268 -7.19 10.29 5.55
N PRO A 269 -6.49 10.57 6.66
CA PRO A 269 -5.41 9.71 7.15
C PRO A 269 -5.76 8.22 7.25
N HIS A 270 -6.93 7.90 7.80
CA HIS A 270 -7.44 6.53 7.95
C HIS A 270 -7.73 5.81 6.61
N LEU A 271 -7.95 6.55 5.51
CA LEU A 271 -8.16 6.00 4.16
C LEU A 271 -6.89 5.96 3.30
N ARG A 272 -5.75 6.45 3.81
CA ARG A 272 -4.47 6.32 3.10
C ARG A 272 -4.05 4.87 3.00
N LYS A 273 -3.41 4.53 1.88
CA LYS A 273 -3.00 3.16 1.60
C LYS A 273 -1.74 2.80 2.37
N VAL A 274 -1.70 1.58 2.89
CA VAL A 274 -0.49 0.98 3.44
C VAL A 274 0.40 0.61 2.25
N THR A 275 1.66 1.03 2.32
CA THR A 275 2.63 0.84 1.24
C THR A 275 3.93 0.26 1.77
N TYR A 276 4.69 -0.36 0.89
CA TYR A 276 6.08 -0.66 1.19
C TYR A 276 6.87 0.64 1.23
N LEU A 277 7.76 0.79 2.22
CA LEU A 277 8.62 1.97 2.35
C LEU A 277 9.40 2.27 1.04
N HIS A 278 9.77 1.22 0.31
CA HIS A 278 10.41 1.36 -0.99
C HIS A 278 10.11 0.17 -1.90
N ARG A 279 10.24 0.36 -3.22
CA ARG A 279 10.11 -0.74 -4.20
C ARG A 279 11.09 -1.88 -3.91
N THR A 280 12.35 -1.58 -3.59
CA THR A 280 13.36 -2.62 -3.31
C THR A 280 13.04 -3.42 -2.05
N VAL A 281 12.33 -2.81 -1.09
CA VAL A 281 11.79 -3.52 0.08
C VAL A 281 10.73 -4.52 -0.36
N ARG A 282 9.79 -4.11 -1.23
CA ARG A 282 8.79 -5.01 -1.82
C ARG A 282 9.46 -6.18 -2.54
N ASP A 283 10.46 -5.89 -3.36
CA ASP A 283 11.19 -6.90 -4.14
C ASP A 283 11.92 -7.90 -3.21
N PHE A 284 12.52 -7.41 -2.11
CA PHE A 284 13.15 -8.26 -1.08
C PHE A 284 12.13 -9.19 -0.41
N LEU A 285 11.00 -8.65 0.07
CA LEU A 285 9.96 -9.45 0.76
C LEU A 285 9.32 -10.49 -0.17
N LYS A 286 9.24 -10.20 -1.48
CA LYS A 286 8.74 -11.12 -2.52
C LYS A 286 9.78 -12.12 -3.03
N SER A 287 11.03 -12.05 -2.58
CA SER A 287 12.03 -13.05 -2.97
C SER A 287 11.64 -14.42 -2.41
N ALA A 288 11.86 -15.49 -3.17
CA ALA A 288 11.33 -16.82 -2.83
C ALA A 288 11.72 -17.30 -1.42
N GLN A 289 12.96 -17.03 -1.00
CA GLN A 289 13.46 -17.41 0.31
C GLN A 289 12.77 -16.64 1.45
N ILE A 290 12.54 -15.34 1.26
CA ILE A 290 11.93 -14.49 2.28
C ILE A 290 10.43 -14.72 2.36
N ASP A 291 9.78 -14.85 1.21
CA ASP A 291 8.36 -15.18 1.10
C ASP A 291 8.03 -16.55 1.74
N GLU A 292 8.90 -17.55 1.61
CA GLU A 292 8.79 -18.81 2.34
C GLU A 292 8.92 -18.61 3.86
N LYS A 293 9.91 -17.83 4.30
CA LYS A 293 10.11 -17.50 5.73
C LYS A 293 8.93 -16.72 6.31
N ILE A 294 8.34 -15.81 5.53
CA ILE A 294 7.13 -15.08 5.92
C ILE A 294 5.97 -16.04 6.10
N ARG A 295 5.75 -16.95 5.14
CA ARG A 295 4.68 -17.96 5.27
C ARG A 295 4.90 -18.88 6.46
N SER A 296 6.12 -19.36 6.71
CA SER A 296 6.38 -20.26 7.83
C SER A 296 6.18 -19.59 9.19
N ASN A 297 6.51 -18.29 9.28
CA ASN A 297 6.44 -17.54 10.53
C ASN A 297 5.09 -16.89 10.79
N ALA A 298 4.20 -16.82 9.80
CA ALA A 298 2.83 -16.33 9.97
C ALA A 298 1.90 -17.35 10.67
N GLY A 299 2.39 -18.54 11.02
CA GLY A 299 1.62 -19.55 11.74
C GLY A 299 0.43 -20.09 10.93
N SER A 300 -0.68 -20.35 11.61
CA SER A 300 -1.94 -20.80 10.99
C SER A 300 -2.81 -19.67 10.43
N PHE A 301 -2.31 -18.43 10.49
CA PHE A 301 -3.06 -17.22 10.15
C PHE A 301 -3.59 -17.25 8.72
N ASP A 302 -4.87 -16.91 8.54
CA ASP A 302 -5.51 -16.82 7.23
C ASP A 302 -5.71 -15.37 6.81
N SER A 303 -4.65 -14.81 6.22
CA SER A 303 -4.66 -13.44 5.70
C SER A 303 -5.79 -13.13 4.73
N THR A 304 -6.34 -14.12 4.03
CA THR A 304 -7.46 -13.89 3.11
C THR A 304 -8.78 -13.79 3.89
N LEU A 305 -8.96 -14.62 4.93
CA LEU A 305 -10.10 -14.52 5.84
C LEU A 305 -10.05 -13.20 6.63
N SER A 306 -8.89 -12.83 7.16
CA SER A 306 -8.69 -11.55 7.86
C SER A 306 -9.01 -10.35 6.94
N LEU A 307 -8.57 -10.36 5.67
CA LEU A 307 -8.95 -9.34 4.69
C LEU A 307 -10.44 -9.34 4.38
N LEU A 308 -11.07 -10.51 4.26
CA LEU A 308 -12.51 -10.62 4.07
C LEU A 308 -13.26 -9.96 5.24
N GLN A 309 -12.91 -10.33 6.48
CA GLN A 309 -13.47 -9.77 7.71
C GLN A 309 -13.27 -8.26 7.80
N SER A 310 -12.05 -7.78 7.52
CA SER A 310 -11.72 -6.36 7.48
C SER A 310 -12.61 -5.59 6.49
N ASN A 311 -12.80 -6.12 5.27
CA ASN A 311 -13.66 -5.45 4.31
C ASN A 311 -15.15 -5.44 4.71
N MET A 312 -15.63 -6.44 5.44
CA MET A 312 -16.99 -6.37 6.02
C MET A 312 -17.09 -5.28 7.07
N LEU A 313 -16.12 -5.19 7.97
CA LEU A 313 -16.08 -4.11 8.97
C LEU A 313 -16.04 -2.75 8.28
N MET A 314 -15.26 -2.60 7.21
CA MET A 314 -15.24 -1.40 6.35
C MET A 314 -16.63 -1.08 5.76
N VAL A 315 -17.39 -2.08 5.29
CA VAL A 315 -18.76 -1.90 4.80
C VAL A 315 -19.71 -1.47 5.92
N LYS A 316 -19.58 -2.05 7.12
CA LYS A 316 -20.41 -1.71 8.29
C LYS A 316 -20.20 -0.28 8.77
N VAL A 317 -18.95 0.21 8.69
CA VAL A 317 -18.61 1.58 9.10
C VAL A 317 -18.71 2.63 8.00
N TRP A 318 -19.18 2.22 6.82
CA TRP A 318 -19.14 3.07 5.65
C TRP A 318 -20.06 4.30 5.82
N GLU A 319 -19.49 5.49 5.59
CA GLU A 319 -20.21 6.77 5.63
C GLU A 319 -20.75 7.15 4.25
N PHE A 320 -22.07 7.39 4.20
CA PHE A 320 -22.73 7.93 3.02
C PHE A 320 -22.44 9.43 2.87
N GLY A 321 -21.46 9.79 2.04
CA GLY A 321 -21.10 11.18 1.77
C GLY A 321 -21.77 11.75 0.52
N TYR A 322 -22.59 12.80 0.68
CA TYR A 322 -22.98 13.69 -0.42
C TYR A 322 -21.75 14.49 -0.88
N GLY A 323 -21.13 14.06 -1.98
CA GLY A 323 -19.99 14.76 -2.56
C GLY A 323 -19.22 13.86 -3.53
N LYS A 324 -18.73 14.45 -4.62
CA LYS A 324 -17.98 13.75 -5.67
C LYS A 324 -16.80 13.00 -5.03
N HIS A 325 -16.65 11.70 -5.30
CA HIS A 325 -15.51 10.82 -4.94
C HIS A 325 -15.61 9.85 -3.75
N HIS A 326 -16.81 9.40 -3.35
CA HIS A 326 -16.91 8.12 -2.62
C HIS A 326 -17.37 7.04 -3.60
N SER A 327 -16.42 6.27 -4.15
CA SER A 327 -16.73 5.00 -4.79
C SER A 327 -17.38 4.08 -3.75
N LEU A 328 -18.24 3.16 -4.20
CA LEU A 328 -18.65 2.01 -3.38
C LEU A 328 -17.41 1.39 -2.71
N PRO A 329 -17.55 0.72 -1.54
CA PRO A 329 -16.52 -0.19 -1.04
C PRO A 329 -16.08 -1.07 -2.21
N ASP A 330 -14.82 -1.51 -2.23
CA ASP A 330 -14.34 -2.40 -3.30
C ASP A 330 -14.99 -3.79 -3.09
N LEU A 331 -16.28 -3.89 -3.43
CA LEU A 331 -17.13 -5.06 -3.26
C LEU A 331 -16.62 -6.21 -4.13
N GLU A 332 -15.94 -5.90 -5.23
CA GLU A 332 -15.24 -6.88 -6.05
C GLU A 332 -14.17 -7.63 -5.24
N ASP A 333 -13.41 -6.93 -4.40
CA ASP A 333 -12.42 -7.57 -3.52
C ASP A 333 -13.07 -8.44 -2.46
N ILE A 334 -14.19 -8.03 -1.87
CA ILE A 334 -14.96 -8.86 -0.92
C ILE A 334 -15.34 -10.18 -1.57
N MET A 335 -15.90 -10.13 -2.79
CA MET A 335 -16.29 -11.33 -3.51
C MET A 335 -15.07 -12.19 -3.88
N LYS A 336 -13.95 -11.59 -4.31
CA LYS A 336 -12.70 -12.32 -4.57
C LYS A 336 -12.15 -13.02 -3.34
N TYR A 337 -12.09 -12.35 -2.19
CA TYR A 337 -11.64 -12.96 -0.95
C TYR A 337 -12.59 -14.06 -0.48
N ALA A 338 -13.91 -13.87 -0.61
CA ALA A 338 -14.88 -14.92 -0.30
C ALA A 338 -14.63 -16.20 -1.11
N VAL A 339 -14.32 -16.09 -2.41
CA VAL A 339 -13.98 -17.22 -3.27
C VAL A 339 -12.70 -17.92 -2.81
N LEU A 340 -11.69 -17.16 -2.42
CA LEU A 340 -10.42 -17.71 -1.92
C LEU A 340 -10.61 -18.43 -0.57
N VAL A 341 -11.41 -17.88 0.34
CA VAL A 341 -11.77 -18.49 1.63
C VAL A 341 -12.68 -19.72 1.45
N GLU A 342 -13.54 -19.74 0.44
CA GLU A 342 -14.35 -20.92 0.11
C GLU A 342 -13.47 -22.09 -0.33
N LYS A 343 -12.45 -21.82 -1.15
CA LYS A 343 -11.48 -22.84 -1.58
C LYS A 343 -10.72 -23.45 -0.41
N SER A 344 -10.47 -22.69 0.66
CA SER A 344 -9.87 -23.20 1.90
C SER A 344 -10.88 -23.88 2.85
N ARG A 345 -12.17 -23.96 2.46
CA ARG A 345 -13.29 -24.53 3.22
C ARG A 345 -13.53 -23.87 4.57
N LYS A 346 -13.15 -22.61 4.71
CA LYS A 346 -13.34 -21.81 5.93
C LYS A 346 -14.46 -20.78 5.81
N LEU A 347 -15.10 -20.68 4.64
CA LEU A 347 -16.14 -19.68 4.39
C LEU A 347 -17.37 -19.99 5.25
N ASN A 348 -17.72 -19.07 6.13
CA ASN A 348 -18.99 -19.09 6.85
C ASN A 348 -20.05 -18.35 6.02
N HIS A 349 -21.12 -19.04 5.63
CA HIS A 349 -22.19 -18.47 4.82
C HIS A 349 -22.93 -17.31 5.49
N ALA A 350 -22.96 -17.27 6.83
CA ALA A 350 -23.55 -16.16 7.58
C ALA A 350 -22.87 -14.82 7.30
N PHE A 351 -21.59 -14.84 6.89
CA PHE A 351 -20.86 -13.65 6.50
C PHE A 351 -21.44 -13.02 5.23
N LEU A 352 -21.76 -13.84 4.23
CA LEU A 352 -22.35 -13.37 2.98
C LEU A 352 -23.79 -12.91 3.17
N ASP A 353 -24.52 -13.55 4.09
CA ASP A 353 -25.86 -13.11 4.50
C ASP A 353 -25.82 -11.74 5.18
N GLU A 354 -24.84 -11.52 6.04
CA GLU A 354 -24.62 -10.22 6.68
C GLU A 354 -24.21 -9.16 5.66
N LEU A 355 -23.39 -9.52 4.66
CA LEU A 355 -23.01 -8.61 3.57
C LEU A 355 -24.26 -8.14 2.82
N GLU A 356 -25.11 -9.08 2.43
CA GLU A 356 -26.38 -8.80 1.75
C GLU A 356 -27.26 -7.89 2.59
N ARG A 357 -27.44 -8.22 3.88
CA ARG A 357 -28.25 -7.42 4.79
C ARG A 357 -27.75 -5.98 4.93
N VAL A 358 -26.45 -5.79 5.18
CA VAL A 358 -25.86 -4.46 5.39
C VAL A 358 -25.89 -3.63 4.10
N MET A 359 -25.52 -4.22 2.97
CA MET A 359 -25.51 -3.51 1.69
C MET A 359 -26.90 -3.14 1.21
N THR A 360 -27.90 -4.00 1.41
CA THR A 360 -29.30 -3.68 1.12
C THR A 360 -29.77 -2.51 1.98
N SER A 361 -29.47 -2.51 3.28
CA SER A 361 -29.79 -1.38 4.16
C SER A 361 -29.15 -0.06 3.70
N HIS A 362 -27.89 -0.09 3.27
CA HIS A 362 -27.19 1.09 2.75
C HIS A 362 -27.79 1.58 1.44
N PHE A 363 -28.11 0.66 0.53
CA PHE A 363 -28.68 0.96 -0.78
C PHE A 363 -30.08 1.58 -0.68
N GLU A 364 -30.94 1.04 0.20
CA GLU A 364 -32.29 1.58 0.45
C GLU A 364 -32.28 2.93 1.14
N SER A 365 -31.25 3.19 1.97
CA SER A 365 -31.10 4.47 2.67
C SER A 365 -30.60 5.60 1.76
N ASP A 366 -30.02 5.30 0.59
CA ASP A 366 -29.51 6.30 -0.34
C ASP A 366 -30.60 6.85 -1.25
N LYS A 367 -30.94 8.13 -1.05
CA LYS A 367 -31.90 8.86 -1.88
C LYS A 367 -31.53 8.87 -3.37
N ARG A 368 -30.24 8.85 -3.73
CA ARG A 368 -29.80 8.76 -5.14
C ARG A 368 -30.03 7.38 -5.73
N CYS A 369 -29.77 6.32 -4.97
CA CYS A 369 -30.11 4.95 -5.39
C CYS A 369 -31.62 4.78 -5.51
N VAL A 370 -32.40 5.34 -4.58
CA VAL A 370 -33.87 5.34 -4.62
C VAL A 370 -34.43 6.15 -5.80
N GLU A 371 -33.83 7.29 -6.15
CA GLU A 371 -34.20 8.10 -7.33
C GLU A 371 -33.74 7.48 -8.66
N ALA A 372 -32.55 6.86 -8.67
CA ALA A 372 -32.07 6.06 -9.79
C ALA A 372 -32.92 4.80 -9.98
N ASN A 373 -33.45 4.17 -8.94
CA ASN A 373 -34.36 3.03 -9.05
C ASN A 373 -35.71 3.44 -9.69
N LYS A 374 -36.10 4.73 -9.59
CA LYS A 374 -37.30 5.27 -10.26
C LYS A 374 -37.09 5.53 -11.76
N THR A 375 -35.85 5.63 -12.24
CA THR A 375 -35.51 6.07 -13.61
C THR A 375 -34.58 5.13 -14.37
N SER A 376 -33.90 4.21 -13.68
CA SER A 376 -32.91 3.26 -14.19
C SER A 376 -33.34 1.82 -13.90
N SER A 377 -32.79 0.87 -14.65
CA SER A 377 -33.03 -0.57 -14.49
C SER A 377 -32.33 -1.19 -13.27
N ILE A 378 -31.63 -0.41 -12.44
CA ILE A 378 -30.84 -0.93 -11.31
C ILE A 378 -31.74 -1.05 -10.08
N ARG A 379 -32.16 -2.29 -9.79
CA ARG A 379 -33.10 -2.60 -8.69
C ARG A 379 -32.42 -3.09 -7.41
N HIS A 380 -31.14 -3.46 -7.49
CA HIS A 380 -30.39 -4.05 -6.38
C HIS A 380 -28.92 -3.60 -6.42
N TRP A 381 -28.27 -3.50 -5.25
CA TRP A 381 -26.88 -3.04 -5.14
C TRP A 381 -25.89 -3.97 -5.86
N ALA A 382 -26.19 -5.26 -5.93
CA ALA A 382 -25.39 -6.27 -6.63
C ALA A 382 -25.14 -5.93 -8.10
N ALA A 383 -26.04 -5.19 -8.75
CA ALA A 383 -25.87 -4.78 -10.14
C ALA A 383 -24.60 -3.94 -10.37
N ALA A 384 -24.13 -3.23 -9.34
CA ALA A 384 -22.88 -2.46 -9.39
C ALA A 384 -21.62 -3.33 -9.26
N CYS A 385 -21.76 -4.61 -8.92
CA CYS A 385 -20.66 -5.55 -8.66
C CYS A 385 -20.53 -6.64 -9.74
N GLY A 386 -21.39 -6.59 -10.77
CA GLY A 386 -21.38 -7.54 -11.87
C GLY A 386 -20.10 -7.43 -12.72
N PRO A 387 -19.59 -8.53 -13.29
CA PRO A 387 -18.42 -8.49 -14.19
C PRO A 387 -18.66 -7.58 -15.40
N ILE A 388 -17.65 -6.80 -15.78
CA ILE A 388 -17.71 -5.91 -16.94
C ILE A 388 -18.01 -6.74 -18.20
N GLY A 389 -19.06 -6.33 -18.94
CA GLY A 389 -19.46 -6.98 -20.20
C GLY A 389 -20.48 -8.11 -20.07
N ARG A 390 -20.95 -8.44 -18.86
CA ARG A 390 -22.08 -9.36 -18.63
C ARG A 390 -23.35 -8.61 -18.24
N LYS A 391 -24.51 -9.28 -18.31
CA LYS A 391 -25.75 -8.75 -17.73
C LYS A 391 -25.52 -8.54 -16.22
N PRO A 392 -25.83 -7.36 -15.65
CA PRO A 392 -25.70 -7.14 -14.22
C PRO A 392 -26.62 -8.09 -13.43
N PRO A 393 -26.19 -8.61 -12.26
CA PRO A 393 -27.02 -9.44 -11.43
C PRO A 393 -28.13 -8.61 -10.77
N ASP A 394 -29.32 -9.18 -10.72
CA ASP A 394 -30.52 -8.55 -10.16
C ASP A 394 -30.74 -8.94 -8.69
N THR A 395 -29.99 -9.94 -8.18
CA THR A 395 -29.99 -10.38 -6.77
C THR A 395 -28.58 -10.67 -6.27
N PHE A 396 -28.38 -10.73 -4.95
CA PHE A 396 -27.10 -11.14 -4.38
C PHE A 396 -26.77 -12.62 -4.68
N LEU A 397 -27.77 -13.51 -4.72
CA LEU A 397 -27.56 -14.91 -5.05
C LEU A 397 -27.03 -15.09 -6.49
N GLU A 398 -27.51 -14.28 -7.44
CA GLU A 398 -26.97 -14.26 -8.80
C GLU A 398 -25.52 -13.77 -8.83
N LEU A 399 -25.19 -12.73 -8.05
CA LEU A 399 -23.81 -12.26 -7.91
C LEU A 399 -22.90 -13.35 -7.33
N ALA A 400 -23.33 -14.02 -6.25
CA ALA A 400 -22.59 -15.13 -5.65
C ALA A 400 -22.34 -16.28 -6.65
N ALA A 401 -23.33 -16.58 -7.48
CA ALA A 401 -23.19 -17.59 -8.54
C ALA A 401 -22.25 -17.13 -9.68
N MET A 402 -22.22 -15.85 -10.04
CA MET A 402 -21.27 -15.31 -11.02
C MET A 402 -19.81 -15.40 -10.53
N TYR A 403 -19.59 -15.25 -9.23
CA TYR A 403 -18.27 -15.40 -8.60
C TYR A 403 -17.93 -16.85 -8.22
N GLU A 404 -18.77 -17.83 -8.56
CA GLU A 404 -18.52 -19.26 -8.29
C GLU A 404 -18.49 -19.66 -6.81
N LEU A 405 -19.26 -18.99 -5.95
CA LEU A 405 -19.42 -19.35 -4.53
C LEU A 405 -20.33 -20.58 -4.36
N GLN A 406 -19.84 -21.76 -4.76
CA GLN A 406 -20.63 -22.98 -4.90
C GLN A 406 -21.24 -23.46 -3.59
N SER A 407 -20.47 -23.41 -2.49
CA SER A 407 -20.94 -23.91 -1.20
C SER A 407 -22.06 -23.02 -0.65
N TYR A 408 -21.94 -21.70 -0.81
CA TYR A 408 -22.95 -20.73 -0.40
C TYR A 408 -24.23 -20.90 -1.21
N VAL A 409 -24.11 -20.95 -2.54
CA VAL A 409 -25.24 -21.13 -3.45
C VAL A 409 -25.98 -22.44 -3.16
N ALA A 410 -25.26 -23.55 -2.97
CA ALA A 410 -25.85 -24.84 -2.62
C ALA A 410 -26.58 -24.81 -1.27
N ALA A 411 -25.98 -24.16 -0.26
CA ALA A 411 -26.60 -24.01 1.05
C ALA A 411 -27.91 -23.19 0.98
N LYS A 412 -27.92 -22.11 0.19
CA LYS A 412 -29.12 -21.28 -0.01
C LYS A 412 -30.24 -22.02 -0.73
N ILE A 413 -29.92 -22.83 -1.75
CA ILE A 413 -30.91 -23.66 -2.43
C ILE A 413 -31.49 -24.72 -1.48
N SER A 414 -30.63 -25.33 -0.67
CA SER A 414 -31.03 -26.41 0.26
C SER A 414 -31.96 -25.93 1.38
N GLN A 415 -31.93 -24.64 1.73
CA GLN A 415 -32.74 -24.07 2.83
C GLN A 415 -34.24 -23.89 2.50
N LYS A 416 -34.74 -24.31 1.31
CA LYS A 416 -36.17 -24.33 0.90
C LYS A 416 -36.97 -23.02 1.14
N GLY A 417 -36.30 -21.88 1.34
CA GLY A 417 -36.93 -20.56 1.47
C GLY A 417 -37.29 -19.94 0.11
N THR A 418 -37.95 -18.79 0.13
CA THR A 418 -38.38 -17.91 -0.99
C THR A 418 -37.24 -17.43 -1.89
N VAL A 419 -36.39 -18.32 -2.37
CA VAL A 419 -35.26 -18.08 -3.29
C VAL A 419 -35.75 -17.77 -4.71
N PHE A 420 -37.03 -18.02 -5.00
CA PHE A 420 -37.55 -18.07 -6.38
C PHE A 420 -38.60 -17.02 -6.73
N LEU A 421 -38.84 -16.01 -5.89
CA LEU A 421 -39.81 -14.96 -6.18
C LEU A 421 -39.09 -13.66 -6.56
N ASP A 422 -38.87 -13.45 -7.85
CA ASP A 422 -38.90 -12.09 -8.40
C ASP A 422 -40.34 -11.55 -8.26
N GLN A 423 -40.53 -10.23 -8.16
CA GLN A 423 -41.87 -9.62 -8.19
C GLN A 423 -42.60 -9.90 -9.53
N ASP A 424 -41.88 -10.39 -10.54
CA ASP A 424 -42.41 -10.89 -11.82
C ASP A 424 -42.77 -12.40 -11.82
N GLU A 425 -42.78 -13.07 -10.66
CA GLU A 425 -43.12 -14.50 -10.46
C GLU A 425 -42.29 -15.51 -11.29
N ARG A 426 -41.19 -15.07 -11.90
CA ARG A 426 -40.26 -15.97 -12.61
C ARG A 426 -39.24 -16.57 -11.64
N PRO A 427 -39.14 -17.90 -11.54
CA PRO A 427 -38.12 -18.53 -10.72
C PRO A 427 -36.73 -18.15 -11.22
N ILE A 428 -35.83 -17.74 -10.30
CA ILE A 428 -34.40 -17.50 -10.61
C ILE A 428 -33.78 -18.72 -11.35
N LEU A 429 -34.31 -19.92 -11.09
CA LEU A 429 -33.98 -21.16 -11.80
C LEU A 429 -34.20 -21.09 -13.33
N ASP A 430 -35.27 -20.45 -13.80
CA ASP A 430 -35.57 -20.28 -15.24
C ASP A 430 -34.51 -19.40 -15.92
N ARG A 431 -34.05 -18.37 -15.21
CA ARG A 431 -32.99 -17.48 -15.68
C ARG A 431 -31.61 -18.15 -15.67
N ILE A 432 -31.31 -18.91 -14.62
CA ILE A 432 -30.08 -19.70 -14.51
C ILE A 432 -30.02 -20.77 -15.60
N VAL A 433 -31.14 -21.45 -15.90
CA VAL A 433 -31.22 -22.47 -16.95
C VAL A 433 -31.12 -21.86 -18.36
N THR A 434 -31.61 -20.63 -18.57
CA THR A 434 -31.52 -19.95 -19.87
C THR A 434 -30.20 -19.22 -20.12
N GLN A 435 -29.46 -18.84 -19.06
CA GLN A 435 -28.20 -18.08 -19.12
C GLN A 435 -27.02 -18.80 -18.43
N TYR A 436 -27.04 -20.13 -18.35
CA TYR A 436 -26.03 -20.97 -17.67
C TYR A 436 -24.58 -20.79 -18.17
N GLU A 437 -24.39 -20.13 -19.32
CA GLU A 437 -23.07 -19.74 -19.81
C GLU A 437 -22.38 -18.74 -18.87
N ASP A 438 -23.16 -17.90 -18.20
CA ASP A 438 -22.70 -16.81 -17.32
C ASP A 438 -22.56 -17.20 -15.84
N TYR A 439 -23.13 -18.34 -15.43
CA TYR A 439 -23.21 -18.79 -14.03
C TYR A 439 -22.54 -20.16 -13.82
N LEU A 440 -21.21 -20.17 -13.74
CA LEU A 440 -20.38 -21.38 -13.66
C LEU A 440 -20.63 -22.22 -12.40
N ALA A 441 -21.05 -21.60 -11.30
CA ALA A 441 -21.36 -22.26 -10.03
C ALA A 441 -22.40 -23.39 -10.15
N PHE A 442 -23.27 -23.32 -11.17
CA PHE A 442 -24.35 -24.28 -11.36
C PHE A 442 -23.99 -25.46 -12.28
N ARG A 443 -22.74 -25.60 -12.76
CA ARG A 443 -22.37 -26.65 -13.73
C ARG A 443 -21.95 -27.96 -13.04
N GLU A 444 -22.22 -29.10 -13.68
CA GLU A 444 -21.67 -30.37 -13.21
C GLU A 444 -20.15 -30.46 -13.48
N PRO A 445 -19.32 -30.73 -12.46
CA PRO A 445 -17.87 -30.81 -12.63
C PRO A 445 -17.39 -32.02 -13.46
N LYS A 446 -18.27 -32.90 -13.94
CA LYS A 446 -17.91 -34.11 -14.71
C LYS A 446 -18.17 -34.02 -16.22
N PHE A 447 -18.76 -32.92 -16.71
CA PHE A 447 -18.96 -32.67 -18.13
C PHE A 447 -17.90 -31.72 -18.69
N TYR A 448 -16.64 -32.15 -18.68
CA TYR A 448 -15.57 -31.41 -19.34
C TYR A 448 -15.29 -31.99 -20.73
N GLU A 449 -15.30 -31.09 -21.71
CA GLU A 449 -14.61 -31.11 -23.01
C GLU A 449 -15.43 -31.29 -24.31
N LYS A 450 -16.66 -31.82 -24.36
CA LYS A 450 -17.33 -32.03 -25.68
C LYS A 450 -18.82 -31.75 -25.82
N LEU A 451 -19.54 -31.42 -24.75
CA LEU A 451 -20.98 -31.10 -24.82
C LEU A 451 -21.24 -29.75 -24.16
N LYS A 452 -22.23 -29.01 -24.67
CA LYS A 452 -22.68 -27.75 -24.06
C LYS A 452 -22.91 -27.97 -22.55
N PRO A 453 -22.42 -27.08 -21.68
CA PRO A 453 -22.55 -27.28 -20.24
C PRO A 453 -24.03 -27.39 -19.86
N ILE A 454 -24.39 -28.35 -19.02
CA ILE A 454 -25.76 -28.50 -18.50
C ILE A 454 -25.73 -28.10 -17.02
N PRO A 455 -26.71 -27.33 -16.52
CA PRO A 455 -26.86 -27.09 -15.08
C PRO A 455 -26.94 -28.41 -14.31
N SER A 456 -26.26 -28.49 -13.18
CA SER A 456 -26.27 -29.65 -12.27
C SER A 456 -27.66 -29.81 -11.68
N LEU A 457 -28.40 -30.78 -12.22
CA LEU A 457 -29.67 -31.21 -11.64
C LEU A 457 -29.46 -31.73 -10.21
N GLY A 458 -28.28 -32.26 -9.87
CA GLY A 458 -27.98 -32.70 -8.50
C GLY A 458 -27.86 -31.59 -7.45
N LEU A 459 -27.72 -30.31 -7.85
CA LEU A 459 -27.86 -29.15 -6.95
C LEU A 459 -29.33 -28.77 -6.71
N ILE A 460 -30.23 -29.20 -7.60
CA ILE A 460 -31.65 -28.85 -7.62
C ILE A 460 -32.49 -30.01 -7.06
N ASP A 461 -32.04 -31.24 -7.27
CA ASP A 461 -32.64 -32.50 -6.85
C ASP A 461 -32.11 -32.88 -5.46
N VAL A 462 -32.48 -32.07 -4.46
CA VAL A 462 -32.32 -32.43 -3.05
C VAL A 462 -33.69 -32.90 -2.56
N GLY A 463 -33.86 -34.23 -2.53
CA GLY A 463 -35.09 -34.94 -2.14
C GLY A 463 -35.78 -34.42 -0.88
#